data_AF-A0A8C2MAG7-F1
#
_entry.id   AF-A0A8C2MAG7-F1
#
_cell.length_a   1.000
_cell.length_b   1.000
_cell.length_c   1.000
_cell.angle_alpha   90.00
_cell.angle_beta   90.00
_cell.angle_gamma   90.00
#
_symmetry.space_group_name_H-M   'P 1'
#
loop_
_entity.id
_entity.type
_entity.pdbx_description
1 polymer ?
#
loop_
_entity_poly.entity_id
_entity_poly.type
_entity_poly.pdbx_seq_one_letter_code
_entity_poly.pdbx_strand_id
1 'polypeptide(L)'
;MLAGAGRLGLPRGGHLCWLLCAFTLKLWGASSTSPCWLMEEFVVTEECTPCSNFQIKTTPECSSTGYVEKITCSSSKRNEFKR
;
A
#
# COMPACT_ATOMS: atom_id res chain seq x y z
N MET A 1 37.68 -33.73 -17.79
CA MET A 1 36.57 -32.76 -17.67
C MET A 1 36.40 -32.46 -16.17
N LEU A 2 36.03 -31.22 -15.81
CA LEU A 2 36.09 -30.53 -14.49
C LEU A 2 37.51 -30.10 -14.04
N ALA A 3 37.77 -28.91 -13.49
CA ALA A 3 36.92 -27.78 -13.09
C ALA A 3 37.77 -26.49 -13.06
N GLY A 4 37.23 -25.38 -13.56
CA GLY A 4 37.83 -24.05 -13.42
C GLY A 4 36.79 -23.06 -12.93
N ALA A 5 36.61 -22.97 -11.61
CA ALA A 5 35.75 -21.96 -10.99
C ALA A 5 36.49 -20.60 -10.99
N GLY A 6 36.18 -19.77 -12.00
CA GLY A 6 36.61 -18.38 -12.04
C GLY A 6 35.98 -17.60 -10.89
N ARG A 7 36.80 -17.11 -9.96
CA ARG A 7 36.38 -16.19 -8.90
C ARG A 7 36.08 -14.83 -9.53
N LEU A 8 34.80 -14.54 -9.74
CA LEU A 8 34.34 -13.19 -10.06
C LEU A 8 34.51 -12.31 -8.81
N GLY A 9 35.56 -11.50 -8.80
CA GLY A 9 35.77 -10.46 -7.79
C GLY A 9 34.65 -9.43 -7.87
N LEU A 10 33.79 -9.42 -6.86
CA LEU A 10 32.71 -8.45 -6.70
C LEU A 10 33.30 -7.10 -6.24
N PRO A 11 33.20 -6.01 -7.01
CA PRO A 11 33.73 -4.71 -6.58
C PRO A 11 32.96 -4.20 -5.36
N ARG A 12 33.70 -3.74 -4.34
CA ARG A 12 33.23 -3.14 -3.07
C ARG A 12 32.17 -2.02 -3.22
N GLY A 13 31.93 -1.49 -4.42
CA GLY A 13 30.91 -0.49 -4.72
C GLY A 13 29.46 -1.02 -4.75
N GLY A 14 29.26 -2.33 -4.88
CA GLY A 14 27.92 -2.93 -4.91
C GLY A 14 27.18 -2.86 -3.57
N HIS A 15 27.91 -2.92 -2.45
CA HIS A 15 27.29 -2.92 -1.12
C HIS A 15 26.77 -1.53 -0.72
N LEU A 16 27.52 -0.47 -1.03
CA LEU A 16 27.10 0.92 -0.80
C LEU A 16 25.89 1.29 -1.67
N CYS A 17 25.90 0.86 -2.94
CA CYS A 17 24.74 1.01 -3.83
C CYS A 17 23.52 0.22 -3.32
N TRP A 18 23.72 -1.01 -2.85
CA TRP A 18 22.63 -1.82 -2.29
C TRP A 18 22.03 -1.20 -1.03
N LEU A 19 22.86 -0.68 -0.12
CA LEU A 19 22.40 0.01 1.08
C LEU A 19 21.61 1.27 0.76
N LEU A 20 22.08 2.09 -0.19
CA LEU A 20 21.36 3.29 -0.64
C LEU A 20 20.01 2.94 -1.29
N CYS A 21 19.96 1.91 -2.14
CA CYS A 21 18.70 1.43 -2.72
C CYS A 21 17.74 0.87 -1.66
N ALA A 22 18.24 0.11 -0.68
CA ALA A 22 17.41 -0.38 0.41
C ALA A 22 16.84 0.76 1.26
N PHE A 23 17.62 1.82 1.50
CA PHE A 23 17.18 3.01 2.24
C PHE A 23 16.13 3.83 1.47
N THR A 24 16.26 3.99 0.16
CA THR A 24 15.27 4.70 -0.67
C THR A 24 13.97 3.91 -0.82
N LEU A 25 14.03 2.58 -0.96
CA LEU A 25 12.83 1.73 -0.99
C LEU A 25 12.08 1.71 0.36
N LYS A 26 12.81 1.79 1.49
CA LYS A 26 12.21 1.74 2.83
C LYS A 26 11.32 2.94 3.14
N LEU A 27 11.58 4.09 2.53
CA LEU A 27 10.82 5.32 2.76
C LEU A 27 9.59 5.48 1.83
N TRP A 28 9.61 4.85 0.65
CA TRP A 28 8.54 4.94 -0.35
C TRP A 28 7.33 4.05 -0.05
N GLY A 29 7.52 2.98 0.74
CA GLY A 29 6.44 2.04 1.07
C GLY A 29 5.33 2.59 1.99
N ALA A 30 5.50 3.81 2.54
CA ALA A 30 4.63 4.33 3.59
C ALA A 30 3.56 5.33 3.14
N SER A 31 3.47 5.72 1.86
CA SER A 31 2.71 6.95 1.51
C SER A 31 1.61 6.85 0.44
N SER A 32 1.14 5.67 0.02
CA SER A 32 0.02 5.65 -0.96
C SER A 32 -0.86 4.40 -1.03
N THR A 33 -0.51 3.29 -0.37
CA THR A 33 -1.31 2.05 -0.41
C THR A 33 -2.20 1.88 0.82
N SER A 34 -1.81 2.40 1.98
CA SER A 34 -2.62 2.25 3.20
C SER A 34 -3.76 3.27 3.21
N PRO A 35 -4.99 2.83 3.53
CA PRO A 35 -6.09 3.76 3.73
C PRO A 35 -5.81 4.77 4.85
N CYS A 36 -6.29 6.00 4.70
CA CYS A 36 -6.06 7.11 5.63
C CYS A 36 -6.67 6.86 7.01
N TRP A 37 -7.77 6.10 7.07
CA TRP A 37 -8.45 5.76 8.32
C TRP A 37 -7.66 4.80 9.22
N LEU A 38 -6.56 4.22 8.73
CA LEU A 38 -5.61 3.47 9.56
C LEU A 38 -4.58 4.37 10.26
N MET A 39 -4.31 5.55 9.71
CA MET A 39 -3.24 6.45 10.16
C MET A 39 -3.77 7.70 10.84
N GLU A 40 -5.01 8.09 10.52
CA GLU A 40 -5.67 9.30 10.98
C GLU A 40 -7.01 8.97 11.63
N GLU A 41 -7.45 9.84 12.53
CA GLU A 41 -8.83 9.81 13.01
C GLU A 41 -9.78 10.11 11.84
N PHE A 42 -10.90 9.39 11.77
CA PHE A 42 -11.88 9.52 10.71
C PHE A 42 -13.28 9.70 11.29
N VAL A 43 -14.14 10.33 10.50
CA VAL A 43 -15.56 10.47 10.79
C VAL A 43 -16.37 9.73 9.75
N VAL A 44 -17.36 8.96 10.19
CA VAL A 44 -18.33 8.31 9.29
C VAL A 44 -19.26 9.39 8.74
N THR A 45 -19.22 9.57 7.42
CA THR A 45 -20.06 10.55 6.73
C THR A 45 -21.28 9.93 6.08
N GLU A 46 -21.21 8.64 5.74
CA GLU A 46 -22.36 7.86 5.30
C GLU A 46 -22.32 6.52 6.03
N GLU A 47 -23.44 6.20 6.69
CA GLU A 47 -23.65 4.91 7.34
C GLU A 47 -23.54 3.76 6.33
N CYS A 48 -23.34 2.54 6.83
CA CYS A 48 -23.04 1.39 5.99
C CYS A 48 -24.19 1.11 5.00
N THR A 49 -23.97 1.36 3.71
CA THR A 49 -24.97 1.21 2.65
C THR A 49 -24.61 0.05 1.72
N PRO A 50 -25.62 -0.58 1.06
CA PRO A 50 -25.35 -1.60 0.07
C PRO A 50 -24.59 -1.02 -1.11
N CYS A 51 -23.54 -1.72 -1.54
CA CYS A 51 -22.74 -1.34 -2.68
C CYS A 51 -23.54 -1.40 -3.98
N SER A 52 -23.35 -0.40 -4.85
CA SER A 52 -23.91 -0.46 -6.20
C SER A 52 -23.18 -1.50 -7.05
N ASN A 53 -23.83 -1.97 -8.12
CA ASN A 53 -23.23 -2.92 -9.08
C ASN A 53 -21.86 -2.46 -9.62
N PHE A 54 -21.65 -1.15 -9.74
CA PHE A 54 -20.37 -0.59 -10.17
C PHE A 54 -19.33 -0.64 -9.05
N GLN A 55 -19.70 -0.24 -7.83
CA GLN A 55 -18.80 -0.24 -6.67
C GLN A 55 -18.34 -1.64 -6.30
N ILE A 56 -19.18 -2.67 -6.46
CA ILE A 56 -18.80 -4.07 -6.24
C ILE A 56 -17.61 -4.47 -7.13
N LYS A 57 -17.49 -3.90 -8.34
CA LYS A 57 -16.42 -4.23 -9.29
C LYS A 57 -15.17 -3.39 -9.08
N THR A 58 -15.32 -2.14 -8.64
CA THR A 58 -14.21 -1.18 -8.55
C THR A 58 -13.65 -1.02 -7.14
N THR A 59 -14.43 -1.36 -6.12
CA THR A 59 -14.10 -1.13 -4.71
C THR A 59 -13.90 -2.47 -4.02
N PRO A 60 -12.66 -2.80 -3.60
CA PRO A 60 -12.37 -4.09 -2.98
C PRO A 60 -13.12 -4.29 -1.65
N GLU A 61 -13.40 -3.21 -0.91
CA GLU A 61 -14.16 -3.24 0.34
C GLU A 61 -15.55 -3.87 0.16
N CYS A 62 -16.21 -3.55 -0.95
CA CYS A 62 -17.51 -4.08 -1.32
C CYS A 62 -17.52 -5.58 -1.66
N SER A 63 -16.39 -6.16 -2.09
CA SER A 63 -16.35 -7.51 -2.69
C SER A 63 -16.68 -8.66 -1.73
N SER A 64 -16.86 -8.37 -0.46
CA SER A 64 -16.83 -9.33 0.64
C SER A 64 -18.18 -9.47 1.32
N THR A 65 -18.78 -8.35 1.72
CA THR A 65 -20.10 -8.26 2.35
C THR A 65 -21.14 -7.63 1.43
N GLY A 66 -20.72 -6.88 0.41
CA GLY A 66 -21.62 -6.08 -0.43
C GLY A 66 -22.11 -4.80 0.25
N TYR A 67 -21.53 -4.41 1.39
CA TYR A 67 -21.83 -3.18 2.13
C TYR A 67 -20.55 -2.40 2.39
N VAL A 68 -20.64 -1.07 2.34
CA VAL A 68 -19.55 -0.15 2.67
C VAL A 68 -20.08 1.08 3.40
N GLU A 69 -19.28 1.58 4.33
CA GLU A 69 -19.44 2.89 4.94
C GLU A 69 -18.51 3.91 4.26
N LYS A 70 -18.98 5.14 4.14
CA LYS A 70 -18.18 6.24 3.64
C LYS A 70 -17.66 7.02 4.82
N ILE A 71 -16.36 7.24 4.83
CA ILE A 71 -15.69 7.95 5.92
C ILE A 71 -14.83 9.07 5.36
N THR A 72 -14.60 10.07 6.18
CA THR A 72 -13.74 11.20 5.87
C THR A 72 -12.63 11.28 6.91
N CYS A 73 -11.39 11.24 6.46
CA CYS A 73 -10.23 11.37 7.35
C CYS A 73 -10.10 12.81 7.83
N SER A 74 -9.92 13.00 9.14
CA SER A 74 -10.03 14.30 9.80
C SER A 74 -8.90 15.25 9.42
N SER A 75 -7.69 14.75 9.20
CA SER A 75 -6.52 15.59 8.90
C SER A 75 -6.35 15.80 7.39
N SER A 76 -6.38 14.75 6.58
CA SER A 76 -6.30 14.87 5.10
C SER A 76 -7.59 15.35 4.41
N LYS A 77 -8.74 15.33 5.10
CA LYS A 77 -10.08 15.58 4.52
C LYS A 77 -10.42 14.68 3.33
N ARG A 78 -9.73 13.54 3.21
CA ARG A 78 -9.93 12.58 2.13
C ARG A 78 -11.13 11.69 2.45
N ASN A 79 -11.99 11.49 1.44
CA ASN A 79 -13.08 10.53 1.52
C ASN A 79 -12.59 9.16 1.09
N GLU A 80 -12.83 8.15 1.93
CA GLU A 80 -12.53 6.75 1.63
C GLU A 80 -13.71 5.86 2.00
N PHE A 81 -13.68 4.65 1.46
CA PHE A 81 -14.64 3.61 1.77
C PHE A 81 -14.01 2.62 2.73
N LYS A 82 -14.78 2.21 3.72
CA LYS A 82 -14.42 1.17 4.68
C LYS A 82 -15.58 0.17 4.73
N ARG A 83 -15.27 -1.08 5.07
CA ARG A 83 -16.29 -2.07 5.39
C ARG A 83 -16.86 -1.88 6.80
#